data_AF-A0A0U2NYY3-F1
#
_entry.id   AF-A0A0U2NYY3-F1
#
_cell.length_a   1.000
_cell.length_b   1.000
_cell.length_c   1.000
_cell.angle_alpha   90.00
_cell.angle_beta   90.00
_cell.angle_gamma   90.00
#
_symmetry.space_group_name_H-M   'P 1'
#
loop_
_entity.id
_entity.type
_entity.pdbx_description
1 polymer ?
#
loop_
_entity_poly.entity_id
_entity_poly.type
_entity_poly.pdbx_seq_one_letter_code
_entity_poly.pdbx_strand_id
1 'polypeptide(L)'
;NFVFRLRNHTDQSNRYSFQVDTYAIPARPDCPATIQRADRGTFAERLKRIQAIHNRANFPIPPGWSVEVVPSEPALMAGQEIDVAVNITPPPGFTGTTPFNVNTFYGNKYAGGVTLYVTKA
;
A
#
# COMPACT_ATOMS: atom_id res chain seq x y z
N ASN A 1 -2.20 -3.28 16.61
CA ASN A 1 -2.59 -4.59 16.06
C ASN A 1 -3.86 -4.37 15.27
N PHE A 2 -3.89 -4.83 14.02
CA PHE A 2 -5.05 -4.74 13.13
C PHE A 2 -5.43 -6.15 12.68
N VAL A 3 -6.70 -6.37 12.35
CA VAL A 3 -7.17 -7.62 11.78
C VAL A 3 -8.08 -7.29 10.59
N PHE A 4 -7.90 -8.00 9.48
CA PHE A 4 -8.82 -7.94 8.34
C PHE A 4 -9.15 -9.35 7.85
N ARG A 5 -10.29 -9.48 7.18
CA ARG A 5 -10.73 -10.75 6.59
C ARG A 5 -10.17 -10.90 5.18
N LEU A 6 -9.53 -12.03 4.90
CA LEU A 6 -9.14 -12.45 3.55
C LEU A 6 -10.09 -13.54 3.08
N ARG A 7 -10.71 -13.35 1.91
CA ARG A 7 -11.56 -14.34 1.23
C ARG A 7 -10.95 -14.76 -0.10
N ASN A 8 -10.93 -16.06 -0.36
CA ASN A 8 -10.71 -16.57 -1.70
C ASN A 8 -12.03 -16.61 -2.47
N HIS A 9 -12.32 -15.54 -3.22
CA HIS A 9 -13.54 -15.43 -4.03
C HIS A 9 -13.40 -16.08 -5.43
N THR A 10 -12.49 -17.04 -5.58
CA THR A 10 -12.35 -17.84 -6.81
C THR A 10 -12.90 -19.24 -6.60
N ASP A 11 -12.97 -20.02 -7.67
CA ASP A 11 -13.33 -21.43 -7.71
C ASP A 11 -12.13 -22.37 -7.50
N GLN A 12 -10.92 -21.83 -7.29
CA GLN A 12 -9.68 -22.57 -7.13
C GLN A 12 -9.06 -22.34 -5.76
N SER A 13 -8.24 -23.29 -5.29
CA SER A 13 -7.37 -23.07 -4.14
C SER A 13 -6.24 -22.12 -4.51
N ASN A 14 -5.96 -21.12 -3.68
CA ASN A 14 -4.91 -20.14 -3.92
C ASN A 14 -4.02 -19.95 -2.69
N ARG A 15 -2.72 -19.73 -2.94
CA ARG A 15 -1.77 -19.23 -1.96
C ARG A 15 -1.65 -17.73 -2.13
N TYR A 16 -1.81 -17.01 -1.03
CA TYR A 16 -1.72 -15.56 -0.99
C TYR A 16 -0.38 -15.10 -0.46
N SER A 17 0.02 -13.89 -0.83
CA SER A 17 1.16 -13.18 -0.26
C SER A 17 0.80 -11.72 -0.04
N PHE A 18 1.54 -11.07 0.86
CA PHE A 18 1.30 -9.67 1.23
C PHE A 18 2.51 -8.83 0.93
N GLN A 19 2.23 -7.60 0.50
CA GLN A 19 3.22 -6.60 0.19
C GLN A 19 2.82 -5.30 0.87
N VAL A 20 3.68 -4.79 1.74
CA VAL A 20 3.39 -3.61 2.56
C VAL A 20 4.21 -2.42 2.11
N ASP A 21 3.57 -1.27 2.02
CA ASP A 21 4.19 0.03 1.75
C ASP A 21 3.54 1.14 2.57
N THR A 22 4.08 2.35 2.50
CA THR A 22 3.52 3.55 3.15
C THR A 22 3.04 4.58 2.15
N TYR A 23 2.62 4.13 0.96
CA TYR A 23 2.15 5.03 -0.08
C TYR A 23 1.04 5.95 0.44
N ALA A 24 1.28 7.24 0.30
CA ALA A 24 0.30 8.30 0.47
C ALA A 24 0.32 9.13 -0.81
N ILE A 25 -0.82 9.70 -1.17
CA ILE A 25 -0.89 10.62 -2.31
C ILE A 25 0.09 11.77 -2.03
N PRO A 26 1.12 11.97 -2.87
CA PRO A 26 2.08 13.04 -2.65
C PRO A 26 1.40 14.40 -2.68
N ALA A 27 1.93 15.35 -1.92
CA ALA A 27 1.44 16.72 -1.92
C ALA A 27 1.41 17.26 -3.35
N ARG A 28 0.31 17.92 -3.71
CA ARG A 28 0.23 18.58 -5.01
C ARG A 28 1.20 19.77 -5.01
N PRO A 29 1.95 19.97 -6.09
CA PRO A 29 2.73 21.20 -6.23
C PRO A 29 1.77 22.39 -6.28
N ASP A 30 2.27 23.55 -5.85
CA ASP A 30 1.52 24.79 -5.94
C ASP A 30 1.11 25.06 -7.39
N CYS A 31 -0.10 25.59 -7.56
CA CYS A 31 -0.54 26.03 -8.87
C CYS A 31 0.29 27.26 -9.28
N PRO A 32 0.93 27.26 -10.46
CA PRO A 32 1.61 28.45 -10.94
C PRO A 32 0.56 29.55 -11.20
N ALA A 33 0.94 30.81 -10.94
CA ALA A 33 0.07 31.97 -11.15
C ALA A 33 -0.39 32.11 -12.63
N THR A 34 0.44 31.63 -13.56
CA THR A 34 0.14 31.59 -15.00
C THR A 34 0.61 30.25 -15.56
N ILE A 35 -0.26 29.54 -16.29
CA ILE A 35 0.11 28.30 -17.01
C ILE A 35 0.35 28.64 -18.47
N GLN A 36 1.59 28.60 -18.96
CA GLN A 36 1.85 28.67 -20.39
C GLN A 36 1.63 27.29 -21.04
N ARG A 37 1.24 27.27 -22.32
CA ARG A 37 0.99 26.01 -23.05
C ARG A 37 2.26 25.15 -23.14
N ALA A 38 3.43 25.79 -23.19
CA ALA A 38 4.74 25.14 -23.19
C ALA A 38 5.03 24.41 -21.86
N ASP A 39 4.64 25.01 -20.72
CA ASP A 39 4.90 24.46 -19.37
C ASP A 39 4.22 23.10 -19.14
N ARG A 40 3.16 22.83 -19.89
CA ARG A 40 2.42 21.57 -19.73
C ARG A 40 3.24 20.37 -20.23
N GLY A 41 4.14 20.57 -21.19
CA GLY A 41 4.85 19.48 -21.89
C GLY A 41 3.91 18.55 -22.67
N THR A 42 4.48 17.53 -23.29
CA THR A 42 3.76 16.47 -24.01
C THR A 42 2.99 15.55 -23.05
N PHE A 43 2.06 14.76 -23.59
CA PHE A 43 1.34 13.74 -22.81
C PHE A 43 2.31 12.69 -22.24
N ALA A 44 3.27 12.23 -23.04
CA ALA A 44 4.24 11.23 -22.63
C ALA A 44 5.12 11.71 -21.46
N GLU A 45 5.59 12.95 -21.50
CA GLU A 45 6.36 13.55 -20.39
C GLU A 45 5.51 13.67 -19.12
N ARG A 46 4.25 14.08 -19.24
CA ARG A 46 3.33 14.14 -18.09
C ARG A 46 3.11 12.76 -17.48
N LEU A 47 2.84 11.75 -18.31
CA LEU A 47 2.65 10.39 -17.84
C LEU A 47 3.90 9.86 -17.13
N LYS A 48 5.10 10.10 -17.68
CA LYS A 48 6.37 9.71 -17.06
C LYS A 48 6.59 10.40 -15.71
N ARG A 49 6.26 11.70 -15.60
CA ARG A 49 6.33 12.43 -14.31
C ARG A 49 5.37 11.84 -13.26
N ILE A 50 4.12 11.58 -13.65
CA ILE A 50 3.11 10.98 -12.75
C ILE A 50 3.58 9.59 -12.29
N GLN A 51 4.02 8.74 -13.22
CA GLN A 51 4.55 7.41 -12.88
C GLN A 51 5.73 7.47 -11.92
N ALA A 52 6.66 8.42 -12.11
CA ALA A 52 7.82 8.58 -11.24
C ALA A 52 7.41 9.00 -9.82
N ILE A 53 6.46 9.93 -9.68
CA ILE A 53 5.98 10.43 -8.38
C ILE A 53 5.23 9.33 -7.60
N HIS A 54 4.48 8.50 -8.30
CA HIS A 54 3.72 7.40 -7.71
C HIS A 54 4.47 6.06 -7.74
N ASN A 55 5.78 6.08 -8.02
CA ASN A 55 6.57 4.86 -8.02
C ASN A 55 6.62 4.29 -6.60
N ARG A 56 6.11 3.06 -6.44
CA ARG A 56 6.05 2.35 -5.16
C ARG A 56 7.41 2.25 -4.46
N ALA A 57 8.51 2.15 -5.22
CA ALA A 57 9.85 2.10 -4.64
C ALA A 57 10.19 3.33 -3.77
N ASN A 58 9.47 4.45 -3.95
CA ASN A 58 9.63 5.68 -3.17
C ASN A 58 8.89 5.66 -1.82
N PHE A 59 8.08 4.64 -1.55
CA PHE A 59 7.25 4.55 -0.35
C PHE A 59 7.54 3.30 0.49
N PRO A 60 8.82 2.99 0.80
CA PRO A 60 9.13 1.85 1.64
C PRO A 60 8.56 2.04 3.06
N ILE A 61 8.58 0.97 3.86
CA ILE A 61 8.38 1.10 5.31
C ILE A 61 9.52 1.98 5.86
N PRO A 62 9.23 3.09 6.56
CA PRO A 62 10.27 3.95 7.09
C PRO A 62 11.17 3.22 8.10
N PRO A 63 12.46 3.58 8.21
CA PRO A 63 13.37 2.95 9.16
C PRO A 63 12.84 2.97 10.62
N GLY A 64 13.13 1.90 11.37
CA GLY A 64 12.72 1.75 12.77
C GLY A 64 11.29 1.27 12.99
N TRP A 65 10.48 1.17 11.94
CA TRP A 65 9.18 0.50 11.99
C TRP A 65 9.35 -1.01 11.81
N SER A 66 8.52 -1.81 12.51
CA SER A 66 8.37 -3.24 12.24
C SER A 66 6.95 -3.52 11.77
N VAL A 67 6.83 -4.36 10.74
CA VAL A 67 5.54 -4.83 10.22
C VAL A 67 5.59 -6.33 10.07
N GLU A 68 4.63 -7.01 10.66
CA GLU A 68 4.44 -8.45 10.55
C GLU A 68 3.00 -8.75 10.16
N VAL A 69 2.82 -9.63 9.17
CA VAL A 69 1.51 -10.10 8.70
C VAL A 69 1.40 -11.59 9.00
N VAL A 70 0.36 -11.99 9.72
CA VAL A 70 0.19 -13.37 10.19
C VAL A 70 -1.22 -13.88 9.85
N PRO A 71 -1.34 -15.01 9.11
CA PRO A 71 -0.26 -15.73 8.41
C PRO A 71 0.32 -14.91 7.25
N SER A 72 1.62 -15.06 6.95
CA SER A 72 2.29 -14.32 5.87
C SER A 72 2.00 -14.87 4.46
N GLU A 73 1.75 -16.18 4.36
CA GLU A 73 1.44 -16.85 3.08
C GLU A 73 0.32 -17.90 3.18
N PRO A 74 -0.91 -17.49 3.53
CA PRO A 74 -1.98 -18.43 3.73
C PRO A 74 -2.43 -19.10 2.42
N ALA A 75 -2.73 -20.38 2.50
CA ALA A 75 -3.41 -21.12 1.45
C ALA A 75 -4.89 -21.24 1.79
N LEU A 76 -5.77 -20.81 0.89
CA LEU A 76 -7.22 -20.83 1.06
C LEU A 76 -7.85 -21.67 -0.05
N MET A 77 -8.75 -22.56 0.32
CA MET A 77 -9.66 -23.23 -0.61
C MET A 77 -10.62 -22.23 -1.25
N ALA A 78 -11.29 -22.65 -2.33
CA ALA A 78 -12.34 -21.87 -2.98
C ALA A 78 -13.42 -21.46 -1.96
N GLY A 79 -13.78 -20.18 -1.93
CA GLY A 79 -14.77 -19.61 -1.01
C GLY A 79 -14.32 -19.49 0.45
N GLN A 80 -13.15 -20.02 0.83
CA GLN A 80 -12.67 -19.97 2.21
C GLN A 80 -12.34 -18.53 2.64
N GLU A 81 -12.53 -18.27 3.94
CA GLU A 81 -12.18 -17.02 4.58
C GLU A 81 -11.32 -17.27 5.82
N ILE A 82 -10.35 -16.39 6.06
CA ILE A 82 -9.54 -16.38 7.28
C ILE A 82 -9.34 -14.95 7.78
N ASP A 83 -9.06 -14.81 9.07
CA ASP A 83 -8.56 -13.55 9.63
C ASP A 83 -7.05 -13.46 9.43
N VAL A 84 -6.59 -12.28 9.04
CA VAL A 84 -5.16 -11.94 8.90
C VAL A 84 -4.86 -10.82 9.90
N ALA A 85 -3.92 -11.09 10.80
CA ALA A 85 -3.42 -10.11 11.75
C ALA A 85 -2.25 -9.32 11.16
N VAL A 86 -2.21 -8.02 11.45
CA VAL A 86 -1.11 -7.14 11.07
C VAL A 86 -0.60 -6.41 12.31
N ASN A 87 0.61 -6.78 12.71
CA ASN A 87 1.33 -6.15 13.81
C ASN A 87 2.23 -5.07 13.25
N ILE A 88 1.93 -3.81 13.57
CA ILE A 88 2.75 -2.66 13.20
C ILE A 88 3.27 -2.01 14.47
N THR A 89 4.59 -1.97 14.61
CA THR A 89 5.26 -1.38 15.77
C THR A 89 5.99 -0.10 15.33
N PRO A 90 5.60 1.07 15.85
CA PRO A 90 6.27 2.33 15.54
C PRO A 90 7.63 2.43 16.23
N PRO A 91 8.57 3.25 15.70
CA PRO A 91 9.81 3.55 16.38
C PRO A 91 9.56 4.32 17.69
N PRO A 92 10.51 4.28 18.63
CA PRO A 92 10.44 5.09 19.85
C PRO A 92 10.23 6.58 19.53
N GLY A 93 9.37 7.25 20.29
CA GLY A 93 9.10 8.68 20.12
C GLY A 93 8.21 9.05 18.91
N PHE A 94 7.71 8.07 18.13
CA PHE A 94 6.74 8.37 17.08
C PHE A 94 5.51 9.09 17.63
N THR A 95 5.11 10.16 16.94
CA THR A 95 3.88 10.91 17.12
C THR A 95 3.27 11.19 15.75
N GLY A 96 1.95 11.35 15.69
CA GLY A 96 1.22 11.62 14.45
C GLY A 96 0.54 10.38 13.87
N THR A 97 0.30 10.42 12.55
CA THR A 97 -0.44 9.39 11.81
C THR A 97 0.35 8.94 10.60
N THR A 98 0.53 7.63 10.43
CA THR A 98 1.20 7.03 9.28
C THR A 98 0.32 5.96 8.64
N PRO A 99 0.03 6.03 7.33
CA PRO A 99 -0.68 4.98 6.61
C PRO A 99 0.26 3.82 6.25
N PHE A 100 -0.25 2.59 6.37
CA PHE A 100 0.37 1.37 5.88
C PHE A 100 -0.61 0.66 4.95
N ASN A 101 -0.23 0.47 3.68
CA ASN A 101 -1.06 -0.25 2.72
C ASN A 101 -0.61 -1.70 2.67
N VAL A 102 -1.51 -2.62 3.00
CA VAL A 102 -1.30 -4.07 2.87
C VAL A 102 -1.94 -4.50 1.57
N ASN A 103 -1.12 -4.78 0.56
CA ASN A 103 -1.54 -5.25 -0.75
C ASN A 103 -1.46 -6.77 -0.81
N THR A 104 -2.55 -7.41 -1.18
CA THR A 104 -2.67 -8.87 -1.23
C THR A 104 -2.60 -9.37 -2.66
N PHE A 105 -1.84 -10.45 -2.88
CA PHE A 105 -1.67 -11.08 -4.18
C PHE A 105 -1.87 -12.59 -4.08
N TYR A 106 -2.19 -13.23 -5.21
CA TYR A 106 -2.07 -14.67 -5.41
C TYR A 106 -1.42 -14.92 -6.77
N GLY A 107 -0.23 -15.52 -6.76
CA GLY A 107 0.67 -15.47 -7.92
C GLY A 107 0.94 -14.02 -8.33
N ASN A 108 0.67 -13.67 -9.59
CA ASN A 108 0.85 -12.32 -10.13
C ASN A 108 -0.46 -11.50 -10.16
N LYS A 109 -1.55 -12.00 -9.56
CA LYS A 109 -2.86 -11.33 -9.55
C LYS A 109 -3.07 -10.55 -8.26
N TYR A 110 -3.60 -9.34 -8.38
CA TYR A 110 -4.00 -8.53 -7.24
C TYR A 110 -5.34 -9.00 -6.69
N ALA A 111 -5.39 -9.29 -5.39
CA ALA A 111 -6.61 -9.73 -4.69
C ALA A 111 -7.35 -8.59 -3.99
N GLY A 112 -6.71 -7.43 -3.85
CA GLY A 112 -7.20 -6.32 -3.05
C GLY A 112 -6.17 -5.85 -2.04
N GLY A 113 -6.57 -4.91 -1.19
CA GLY A 113 -5.71 -4.40 -0.14
C GLY A 113 -6.48 -3.56 0.86
N VAL A 114 -5.85 -3.32 2.00
CA VAL A 114 -6.37 -2.48 3.08
C VAL A 114 -5.34 -1.43 3.45
N THR A 115 -5.81 -0.24 3.84
CA THR A 115 -4.97 0.80 4.43
C THR A 115 -5.19 0.83 5.93
N LEU A 116 -4.12 0.71 6.69
CA LEU A 116 -4.08 0.72 8.14
C LEU A 116 -3.45 2.03 8.60
N TYR A 117 -4.14 2.76 9.47
CA TYR A 117 -3.62 4.02 10.01
C TYR A 117 -3.05 3.78 11.40
N VAL A 118 -1.73 3.94 11.55
CA VAL A 118 -1.09 3.94 12.87
C VAL A 118 -1.06 5.36 13.39
N THR A 119 -1.78 5.59 14.48
CA THR A 119 -1.89 6.89 15.15
C THR A 119 -1.27 6.82 16.54
N LYS A 120 -0.46 7.82 16.91
CA LYS A 120 0.04 7.98 18.28
C LYS A 120 0.03 9.46 18.65
N ALA A 121 -0.62 9.77 19.77
CA ALA A 121 -0.63 11.09 20.38
C ALA A 121 0.51 11.24 21.39
#